data_AF-F7YTN5-F1
#
_entry.id   AF-F7YTN5-F1
#
_cell.length_a   1.000
_cell.length_b   1.000
_cell.length_c   1.000
_cell.angle_alpha   90.00
_cell.angle_beta   90.00
_cell.angle_gamma   90.00
#
_symmetry.space_group_name_H-M   'P 1'
#
loop_
_entity.id
_entity.type
_entity.pdbx_description
1 polymer ?
#
loop_
_entity_poly.entity_id
_entity_poly.type
_entity_poly.pdbx_seq_one_letter_code
_entity_poly.pdbx_strand_id
1 'polypeptide(L)' 'MIERLKDSDPYVRKSTAEALGKIGDSRAVEPLIQALKDDDENVRSSASKALEKITGQKY' A
#
# COMPACT_ATOMS: atom_id res chain seq x y z
N MET A 1 -7.36 -2.78 -8.95
CA MET A 1 -6.05 -2.92 -8.26
C MET A 1 -6.17 -2.58 -6.78
N ILE A 2 -6.74 -1.43 -6.40
CA ILE A 2 -6.95 -1.04 -4.98
C ILE A 2 -7.65 -2.15 -4.16
N GLU A 3 -8.67 -2.81 -4.71
CA GLU A 3 -9.37 -3.94 -4.07
C GLU A 3 -8.45 -5.10 -3.65
N ARG A 4 -7.29 -5.27 -4.30
CA ARG A 4 -6.32 -6.34 -3.98
C ARG A 4 -5.50 -6.06 -2.72
N LEU A 5 -5.64 -4.88 -2.11
CA LEU A 5 -5.13 -4.62 -0.76
C LEU A 5 -5.89 -5.38 0.34
N LYS A 6 -6.99 -6.06 0.01
CA LYS A 6 -7.74 -6.93 0.93
C LYS A 6 -7.67 -8.41 0.54
N ASP A 7 -6.75 -8.76 -0.36
CA ASP A 7 -6.57 -10.14 -0.79
C ASP A 7 -6.14 -11.02 0.40
N SER A 8 -6.57 -12.28 0.42
CA SER A 8 -6.15 -13.22 1.46
C SER A 8 -4.65 -13.47 1.46
N ASP A 9 -4.01 -13.39 0.30
CA ASP A 9 -2.57 -13.62 0.17
C ASP A 9 -1.79 -12.32 0.50
N PRO A 10 -0.97 -12.30 1.57
CA PRO A 10 -0.15 -11.14 1.92
C PRO A 10 0.82 -10.74 0.80
N TYR A 11 1.28 -11.68 -0.03
CA TYR A 11 2.13 -11.36 -1.17
C TYR A 11 1.39 -10.53 -2.20
N VAL A 12 0.13 -10.87 -2.50
CA VAL A 12 -0.74 -10.09 -3.40
C VAL A 12 -0.99 -8.70 -2.83
N ARG A 13 -1.28 -8.58 -1.54
CA ARG A 13 -1.47 -7.28 -0.88
C ARG A 13 -0.20 -6.42 -0.96
N LYS A 14 0.96 -7.00 -0.64
CA LYS A 14 2.27 -6.33 -0.70
C LYS A 14 2.58 -5.84 -2.11
N SER A 15 2.48 -6.71 -3.12
CA SER A 15 2.73 -6.34 -4.51
C SER A 15 1.76 -5.28 -5.01
N THR A 16 0.51 -5.31 -4.55
CA THR A 16 -0.48 -4.29 -4.84
C THR A 16 -0.07 -2.93 -4.25
N ALA A 17 0.36 -2.89 -2.98
CA ALA A 17 0.83 -1.66 -2.34
C ALA A 17 2.04 -1.06 -3.07
N GLU A 18 3.02 -1.90 -3.42
CA GLU A 18 4.20 -1.47 -4.20
C GLU A 18 3.83 -0.90 -5.57
N ALA A 19 2.91 -1.56 -6.28
CA ALA A 19 2.47 -1.12 -7.59
C ALA A 19 1.71 0.21 -7.51
N LEU A 20 0.83 0.39 -6.50
CA LEU A 20 0.11 1.65 -6.29
C LEU A 20 1.08 2.81 -6.02
N GLY A 21 2.12 2.59 -5.21
CA GLY A 21 3.16 3.58 -4.95
C GLY A 21 3.98 3.95 -6.19
N LYS A 22 4.19 3.02 -7.11
CA LYS A 22 4.86 3.29 -8.41
C LYS A 22 3.97 4.05 -9.37
N ILE A 23 2.65 3.78 -9.36
CA ILE A 23 1.69 4.48 -10.21
C ILE A 23 1.53 5.94 -9.76
N GLY A 24 1.58 6.20 -8.45
CA GLY A 24 1.49 7.58 -7.94
C GLY A 24 0.07 8.14 -7.90
N ASP A 25 -0.96 7.29 -8.03
CA ASP A 25 -2.36 7.72 -8.04
C ASP A 25 -2.81 8.09 -6.62
N SER A 26 -3.26 9.34 -6.43
CA SER A 26 -3.73 9.84 -5.14
C SER A 26 -4.95 9.10 -4.60
N ARG A 27 -5.74 8.43 -5.46
CA ARG A 27 -6.86 7.57 -5.04
C ARG A 27 -6.40 6.35 -4.23
N ALA A 28 -5.11 6.01 -4.29
CA ALA A 28 -4.55 4.92 -3.51
C ALA A 28 -4.22 5.31 -2.06
N VAL A 29 -4.20 6.60 -1.71
CA VAL A 29 -3.75 7.08 -0.40
C VAL A 29 -4.58 6.50 0.75
N GLU A 30 -5.91 6.68 0.73
CA GLU A 30 -6.78 6.15 1.79
C GLU A 30 -6.68 4.61 1.93
N PRO A 31 -6.74 3.81 0.84
CA PRO A 31 -6.51 2.37 0.92
C PRO A 31 -5.14 1.98 1.48
N LEU A 32 -4.07 2.69 1.10
CA LEU A 32 -2.72 2.42 1.59
C LEU A 32 -2.58 2.78 3.07
N ILE A 33 -3.27 3.83 3.55
CA ILE A 33 -3.34 4.16 4.99
C ILE A 33 -3.98 3.00 5.78
N GLN A 34 -5.00 2.34 5.24
CA GLN A 34 -5.56 1.15 5.89
C GLN A 34 -4.57 -0.02 5.89
N ALA A 35 -3.81 -0.19 4.80
CA ALA A 35 -2.78 -1.23 4.69
C ALA A 35 -1.58 -1.02 5.65
N LEU A 36 -1.42 0.16 6.25
CA LEU A 36 -0.46 0.36 7.36
C LEU A 36 -0.82 -0.42 8.62
N LYS A 37 -2.06 -0.90 8.74
CA LYS A 37 -2.54 -1.72 9.86
C LYS A 37 -2.65 -3.20 9.50
N ASP A 38 -2.10 -3.60 8.36
CA ASP A 38 -2.12 -4.99 7.92
C ASP A 38 -1.37 -5.90 8.91
N ASP A 39 -1.83 -7.14 9.05
CA ASP A 39 -1.20 -8.13 9.94
C ASP A 39 0.23 -8.48 9.47
N ASP A 40 0.47 -8.46 8.15
CA ASP A 40 1.78 -8.76 7.57
C ASP A 40 2.69 -7.53 7.54
N GLU A 41 3.89 -7.68 8.12
CA GLU A 41 4.86 -6.59 8.24
C GLU A 41 5.38 -6.10 6.87
N ASN A 42 5.51 -6.98 5.88
CA ASN A 42 5.95 -6.59 4.54
C ASN A 42 4.88 -5.74 3.86
N VAL A 43 3.60 -6.07 4.06
CA VAL A 43 2.49 -5.27 3.55
C VAL A 43 2.51 -3.88 4.16
N ARG A 44 2.68 -3.77 5.50
CA ARG A 44 2.81 -2.47 6.18
C ARG A 44 3.99 -1.65 5.65
N SER A 45 5.16 -2.28 5.50
CA SER A 45 6.37 -1.61 4.99
C SER A 45 6.18 -1.10 3.55
N SER A 46 5.56 -1.91 2.69
CA SER A 46 5.27 -1.51 1.31
C SER A 46 4.22 -0.42 1.23
N ALA A 47 3.23 -0.42 2.11
CA ALA A 47 2.22 0.63 2.21
C ALA A 47 2.83 1.98 2.63
N SER A 48 3.69 2.00 3.65
CA SER A 48 4.42 3.21 4.10
C SER A 48 5.27 3.79 2.97
N LYS A 49 6.08 2.95 2.30
CA LYS A 49 6.91 3.39 1.15
C LYS A 49 6.05 3.90 -0.02
N ALA A 50 4.90 3.30 -0.26
CA ALA A 50 3.99 3.73 -1.32
C ALA A 50 3.37 5.10 -1.01
N LEU A 51 2.95 5.32 0.24
CA LEU A 51 2.44 6.61 0.69
C LEU A 51 3.49 7.72 0.63
N GLU A 52 4.74 7.41 1.00
CA GLU A 52 5.87 8.36 0.86
C GLU A 52 6.08 8.76 -0.59
N LYS A 53 6.00 7.82 -1.53
CA LYS A 53 6.10 8.12 -2.97
C LYS A 53 4.94 8.95 -3.51
N ILE A 54 3.72 8.69 -3.05
CA ILE A 54 2.52 9.38 -3.56
C ILE A 54 2.39 10.78 -2.98
N THR A 55 2.68 10.95 -1.69
CA THR A 55 2.39 12.19 -0.96
C THR A 55 3.64 13.02 -0.62
N GLY A 56 4.83 12.43 -0.71
CA GLY A 56 6.09 13.05 -0.28
C GLY A 56 6.25 13.12 1.25
N GLN A 57 5.35 12.51 2.03
CA GLN A 57 5.39 12.52 3.50
C GLN A 57 5.79 11.15 4.03
N LYS A 58 6.52 11.11 5.16
CA LYS A 58 6.85 9.86 5.84
C LYS A 58 5.68 9.37 6.70
N TYR A 59 5.36 8.07 6.60
CA TYR A 59 4.30 7.38 7.33
C TYR A 59 4.86 6.21 8.14
#